data_AF-A0AAD3NSK0-F1
#
_entry.id   AF-A0AAD3NSK0-F1
#
_cell.length_a   1.000
_cell.length_b   1.000
_cell.length_c   1.000
_cell.angle_alpha   90.00
_cell.angle_beta   90.00
_cell.angle_gamma   90.00
#
_symmetry.space_group_name_H-M   'P 1'
#
loop_
_entity.id
_entity.type
_entity.pdbx_description
1 polymer ?
#
loop_
_entity_poly.entity_id
_entity_poly.type
_entity_poly.pdbx_seq_one_letter_code
_entity_poly.pdbx_strand_id
1 'polypeptide(L)'
;MELEASCVGYCGADLKSLCTEATINAFCEKYPQVYTSDDTFVIDFDSMKVEKHDFLEAISTITLAAHRGAIVHSRLLSPIIAPCLQGHLKIISDYMSNIFYVVAKGYKKDSLNDSSRNLAKLLGFPNGSSILVVYRPRLLLCGKEGTDLVRLENAFIDVYTSIT
;
A
#
# COMPACT_ATOMS: atom_id res chain seq x y z
N MET A 1 5.17 -8.88 -15.74
CA MET A 1 3.94 -8.56 -14.98
C MET A 1 4.12 -8.74 -13.46
N GLU A 2 4.94 -9.68 -12.97
CA GLU A 2 5.10 -9.90 -11.51
C GLU A 2 5.94 -8.84 -10.76
N LEU A 3 6.99 -8.28 -11.37
CA LEU A 3 7.91 -7.38 -10.64
C LEU A 3 7.26 -6.03 -10.30
N GLU A 4 6.53 -5.44 -11.24
CA GLU A 4 5.84 -4.16 -11.06
C GLU A 4 4.80 -4.24 -9.94
N ALA A 5 4.01 -5.32 -9.90
CA ALA A 5 3.04 -5.56 -8.83
C ALA A 5 3.71 -5.74 -7.46
N SER A 6 4.95 -6.24 -7.43
CA SER A 6 5.71 -6.44 -6.18
C SER A 6 6.36 -5.15 -5.65
N CYS A 7 6.46 -4.11 -6.49
CA CYS A 7 7.09 -2.83 -6.14
C CYS A 7 6.08 -1.78 -5.64
N VAL A 8 4.81 -2.14 -5.47
CA VAL A 8 3.79 -1.23 -4.90
C VAL A 8 4.23 -0.83 -3.48
N GLY A 9 4.33 0.48 -3.23
CA GLY A 9 4.78 1.03 -1.95
C GLY A 9 6.29 1.32 -1.84
N TYR A 10 7.09 1.02 -2.87
CA TYR A 10 8.51 1.37 -2.91
C TYR A 10 8.68 2.86 -3.18
N CYS A 11 9.54 3.54 -2.42
CA CYS A 11 9.92 4.90 -2.77
C CYS A 11 11.07 4.90 -3.80
N GLY A 12 11.38 6.08 -4.38
CA GLY A 12 12.48 6.19 -5.36
C GLY A 12 13.84 5.73 -4.84
N ALA A 13 14.09 5.86 -3.53
CA ALA A 13 15.30 5.34 -2.91
C ALA A 13 15.29 3.80 -2.81
N ASP A 14 14.14 3.20 -2.51
CA ASP A 14 13.99 1.74 -2.48
C ASP A 14 14.20 1.14 -3.88
N LEU A 15 13.62 1.76 -4.92
CA LEU A 15 13.83 1.34 -6.32
C LEU A 15 15.30 1.44 -6.73
N LYS A 16 15.99 2.50 -6.32
CA LYS A 16 17.43 2.64 -6.56
C LYS A 16 18.23 1.53 -5.87
N SER A 17 17.90 1.24 -4.61
CA SER A 17 18.51 0.15 -3.85
C SER A 17 18.25 -1.20 -4.52
N LEU A 18 17.01 -1.43 -4.99
CA LEU A 18 16.59 -2.66 -5.67
C LEU A 18 17.38 -2.92 -6.94
N CYS A 19 17.50 -1.93 -7.80
CA CYS A 19 18.29 -2.06 -9.02
C CYS A 19 19.78 -2.26 -8.72
N THR A 20 20.29 -1.63 -7.65
CA THR A 20 21.70 -1.78 -7.25
C THR A 20 21.99 -3.21 -6.79
N GLU A 21 21.16 -3.77 -5.91
CA GLU A 21 21.32 -5.15 -5.44
C GLU A 21 21.12 -6.18 -6.56
N ALA A 22 20.11 -6.02 -7.42
CA ALA A 22 19.94 -6.91 -8.57
C ALA A 22 21.16 -6.88 -9.51
N THR A 23 21.78 -5.71 -9.69
CA THR A 23 23.01 -5.59 -10.48
C THR A 23 24.19 -6.27 -9.79
N ILE A 24 24.31 -6.14 -8.47
CA ILE A 24 25.35 -6.81 -7.69
C ILE A 24 25.19 -8.33 -7.77
N ASN A 25 23.97 -8.85 -7.64
CA ASN A 25 23.70 -10.30 -7.76
C ASN A 25 24.14 -10.84 -9.13
N ALA A 26 23.69 -10.20 -10.21
CA ALA A 26 24.09 -10.59 -11.57
C ALA A 26 25.63 -10.53 -11.75
N PHE A 27 26.27 -9.54 -11.14
CA PHE A 27 27.73 -9.38 -11.18
C PHE A 27 28.45 -10.48 -10.39
N CYS A 28 28.00 -10.78 -9.18
CA CYS A 28 28.56 -11.83 -8.31
C CYS A 28 28.41 -13.22 -8.94
N GLU A 29 27.27 -13.49 -9.60
CA GLU A 29 27.03 -14.76 -10.30
C GLU A 29 27.98 -14.91 -11.50
N LYS A 30 28.17 -13.84 -12.27
CA LYS A 30 28.98 -13.89 -13.49
C LYS A 30 30.48 -13.84 -13.24
N TYR A 31 30.91 -13.12 -12.21
CA TYR A 31 32.32 -12.91 -11.88
C TYR A 31 32.62 -13.28 -10.42
N PRO A 32 32.38 -14.53 -10.01
CA PRO A 32 32.60 -14.95 -8.62
C PRO A 32 34.06 -14.75 -8.18
N GLN A 33 35.02 -14.83 -9.12
CA GLN A 33 36.44 -14.64 -8.85
C GLN A 33 36.79 -13.26 -8.26
N VAL A 34 35.98 -12.23 -8.52
CA VAL A 34 36.18 -10.87 -7.98
C VAL A 34 36.03 -10.84 -6.46
N TYR A 35 35.33 -11.82 -5.86
CA TYR A 35 35.13 -11.93 -4.42
C TYR A 35 35.88 -13.10 -3.77
N THR A 36 36.57 -13.92 -4.55
CA THR A 36 37.31 -15.10 -4.04
C THR A 36 38.82 -15.01 -4.20
N SER A 37 39.33 -13.97 -4.87
CA SER A 37 40.77 -13.77 -5.08
C SER A 37 41.13 -12.29 -5.10
N ASP A 38 42.37 -11.97 -4.72
CA ASP A 38 42.91 -10.61 -4.70
C ASP A 38 43.53 -10.18 -6.05
N ASP A 39 43.44 -11.04 -7.06
CA ASP A 39 43.99 -10.78 -8.40
C ASP A 39 43.13 -9.76 -9.17
N THR A 40 43.76 -9.00 -10.05
CA THR A 40 43.06 -8.03 -10.90
C THR A 40 42.52 -8.69 -12.17
N PHE A 41 41.20 -8.62 -12.40
CA PHE A 41 40.55 -9.21 -13.57
C PHE A 41 40.07 -8.14 -14.57
N VAL A 42 40.11 -8.46 -15.85
CA VAL A 42 39.45 -7.68 -16.90
C VAL A 42 37.98 -8.11 -16.96
N ILE A 43 37.07 -7.14 -16.80
CA ILE A 43 35.63 -7.37 -16.79
C ILE A 43 35.01 -6.90 -18.11
N ASP A 44 34.22 -7.76 -18.73
CA ASP A 44 33.41 -7.43 -19.91
C ASP A 44 31.97 -7.12 -19.52
N PHE A 45 31.68 -5.84 -19.29
CA PHE A 45 30.36 -5.37 -18.86
C PHE A 45 29.25 -5.63 -19.90
N ASP A 46 29.57 -5.67 -21.19
CA ASP A 46 28.56 -5.89 -22.24
C ASP A 46 28.04 -7.33 -22.23
N SER A 47 28.82 -8.25 -21.69
CA SER A 47 28.40 -9.64 -21.51
C SER A 47 27.44 -9.83 -20.34
N MET A 48 27.35 -8.89 -19.40
CA MET A 48 26.51 -8.99 -18.21
C MET A 48 25.07 -8.58 -18.51
N LYS A 49 24.11 -9.37 -18.02
CA LYS A 49 22.68 -9.05 -18.12
C LYS A 49 22.03 -9.31 -16.77
N VAL A 50 21.26 -8.35 -16.30
CA VAL A 50 20.43 -8.51 -15.11
C VAL A 50 19.15 -9.23 -15.52
N GLU A 51 18.89 -10.36 -14.91
CA GLU A 51 17.73 -11.20 -15.17
C GLU A 51 16.67 -11.05 -14.07
N LYS A 52 15.54 -11.71 -14.27
CA LYS A 52 14.41 -11.61 -13.34
C LYS A 52 14.75 -12.20 -11.96
N HIS A 53 15.55 -13.26 -11.88
CA HIS A 53 15.88 -13.89 -10.60
C HIS A 53 16.71 -12.96 -9.71
N ASP A 54 17.60 -12.15 -10.29
CA ASP A 54 18.39 -11.16 -9.56
C ASP A 54 17.50 -10.17 -8.81
N PHE A 55 16.42 -9.71 -9.45
CA PHE A 55 15.43 -8.85 -8.82
C PHE A 55 14.63 -9.56 -7.74
N LEU A 56 14.25 -10.82 -7.95
CA LEU A 56 13.51 -11.59 -6.95
C LEU A 56 14.36 -11.82 -5.69
N GLU A 57 15.64 -12.11 -5.87
CA GLU A 57 16.59 -12.24 -4.78
C GLU A 57 16.78 -10.90 -4.06
N ALA A 58 17.01 -9.81 -4.79
CA ALA A 58 17.16 -8.47 -4.22
C ALA A 58 15.92 -8.02 -3.41
N ILE A 59 14.71 -8.34 -3.86
CA ILE A 59 13.47 -8.07 -3.10
C ILE A 59 13.50 -8.78 -1.73
N SER A 60 14.04 -9.99 -1.67
CA SER A 60 14.12 -10.75 -0.40
C SER A 60 15.12 -10.18 0.59
N THR A 61 16.11 -9.42 0.11
CA THR A 61 17.22 -8.89 0.91
C THR A 61 16.98 -7.46 1.40
N ILE A 62 16.27 -6.64 0.61
CA ILE A 62 16.11 -5.21 0.89
C ILE A 62 15.01 -4.94 1.92
N THR A 63 15.31 -4.07 2.89
CA THR A 63 14.29 -3.48 3.79
C THR A 63 13.85 -2.11 3.28
N LEU A 64 12.56 -1.95 2.99
CA LEU A 64 11.98 -0.70 2.47
C LEU A 64 12.00 0.43 3.48
N ALA A 65 12.19 1.66 3.00
CA ALA A 65 12.17 2.86 3.85
C ALA A 65 10.91 2.96 4.71
N ALA A 66 9.74 2.66 4.16
CA ALA A 66 8.47 2.66 4.89
C ALA A 66 8.40 1.62 6.02
N HIS A 67 9.23 0.57 5.96
CA HIS A 67 9.27 -0.52 6.94
C HIS A 67 10.41 -0.32 7.96
N ARG A 68 11.30 0.65 7.74
CA ARG A 68 12.42 0.98 8.66
C ARG A 68 11.87 1.80 9.84
N GLY A 69 11.27 1.11 10.81
CA GLY A 69 10.84 1.69 12.09
C GLY A 69 9.33 1.72 12.33
N ALA A 70 8.52 1.21 11.40
CA ALA A 70 7.07 1.07 11.55
C ALA A 70 6.65 -0.41 11.58
N ILE A 71 5.76 -0.78 12.50
CA ILE A 71 5.08 -2.07 12.45
C ILE A 71 3.98 -1.95 11.39
N VAL A 72 4.11 -2.72 10.31
CA VAL A 72 3.11 -2.76 9.23
C VAL A 72 1.98 -3.69 9.65
N HIS A 73 0.79 -3.11 9.86
CA HIS A 73 -0.42 -3.85 10.18
C HIS A 73 -1.24 -4.21 8.93
N SER A 74 -0.88 -3.72 7.73
CA SER A 74 -1.55 -4.12 6.49
C SER A 74 -1.19 -5.55 6.10
N ARG A 75 -2.20 -6.37 5.81
CA ARG A 75 -2.00 -7.73 5.31
C ARG A 75 -3.22 -8.23 4.54
N LEU A 76 -3.01 -8.66 3.31
CA LEU A 76 -4.01 -9.36 2.51
C LEU A 76 -4.61 -10.58 3.23
N LEU A 77 -5.89 -10.87 2.96
CA LEU A 77 -6.50 -12.12 3.38
C LEU A 77 -5.79 -13.30 2.73
N SER A 78 -5.42 -14.29 3.54
CA SER A 78 -4.90 -15.57 3.01
C SER A 78 -5.95 -16.19 2.08
N PRO A 79 -5.56 -16.80 0.94
CA PRO A 79 -6.48 -17.43 -0.01
C PRO A 79 -7.41 -18.48 0.63
N ILE A 80 -6.96 -19.11 1.72
CA ILE A 80 -7.73 -20.13 2.46
C ILE A 80 -8.92 -19.49 3.21
N ILE A 81 -8.72 -18.28 3.75
CA ILE A 81 -9.69 -17.61 4.63
C ILE A 81 -10.49 -16.56 3.84
N ALA A 82 -9.96 -16.10 2.70
CA ALA A 82 -10.60 -15.11 1.84
C ALA A 82 -12.07 -15.43 1.52
N PRO A 83 -12.47 -16.66 1.12
CA PRO A 83 -13.88 -16.96 0.83
C PRO A 83 -14.84 -16.66 1.99
N CYS A 84 -14.39 -16.80 3.24
CA CYS A 84 -15.20 -16.58 4.44
C CYS A 84 -15.31 -15.09 4.81
N LEU A 85 -14.23 -14.32 4.60
CA LEU A 85 -14.12 -12.94 5.08
C LEU A 85 -14.23 -11.87 3.99
N GLN A 86 -14.10 -12.22 2.71
CA GLN A 86 -14.15 -11.27 1.58
C GLN A 86 -15.47 -10.49 1.54
N GLY A 87 -16.59 -11.16 1.81
CA GLY A 87 -17.91 -10.52 1.83
C GLY A 87 -18.00 -9.43 2.90
N HIS A 88 -17.51 -9.72 4.10
CA HIS A 88 -17.47 -8.77 5.21
C HIS A 88 -16.53 -7.58 4.91
N LEU A 89 -15.36 -7.87 4.33
CA LEU A 89 -14.40 -6.83 3.91
C LEU A 89 -15.02 -5.90 2.86
N LYS A 90 -15.77 -6.43 1.89
CA LYS A 90 -16.48 -5.62 0.89
C LYS A 90 -17.53 -4.70 1.52
N ILE A 91 -18.34 -5.22 2.44
CA ILE A 91 -19.35 -4.43 3.17
C ILE A 91 -18.67 -3.26 3.89
N ILE A 92 -17.57 -3.52 4.60
CA ILE A 92 -16.84 -2.48 5.34
C ILE A 92 -16.24 -1.43 4.39
N SER A 93 -15.70 -1.86 3.24
CA SER A 93 -15.19 -0.95 2.21
C SER A 93 -16.29 -0.03 1.63
N ASP A 94 -17.48 -0.57 1.40
CA ASP A 94 -18.63 0.21 0.91
C ASP A 94 -19.09 1.23 1.97
N TYR A 95 -19.19 0.84 3.24
CA TYR A 95 -19.51 1.78 4.34
C TYR A 95 -18.47 2.88 4.47
N MET A 96 -17.18 2.53 4.41
CA MET A 96 -16.09 3.51 4.48
C MET A 96 -16.11 4.47 3.32
N SER A 97 -16.33 3.98 2.10
CA SER A 97 -16.49 4.84 0.93
C SER A 97 -17.62 5.83 1.16
N ASN A 98 -18.80 5.41 1.61
CA ASN A 98 -19.91 6.32 1.87
C ASN A 98 -19.63 7.36 2.96
N ILE A 99 -18.99 6.94 4.06
CA ILE A 99 -18.67 7.82 5.20
C ILE A 99 -17.59 8.84 4.78
N PHE A 100 -16.50 8.41 4.15
CA PHE A 100 -15.36 9.28 3.85
C PHE A 100 -15.47 10.01 2.49
N TYR A 101 -16.34 9.57 1.57
CA TYR A 101 -16.58 10.21 0.26
C TYR A 101 -17.08 11.66 0.36
N VAL A 102 -17.75 12.02 1.47
CA VAL A 102 -18.18 13.39 1.75
C VAL A 102 -16.98 14.35 1.85
N VAL A 103 -15.82 13.88 2.31
CA VAL A 103 -14.59 14.67 2.43
C VAL A 103 -13.93 14.89 1.05
N ALA A 104 -13.92 13.87 0.19
CA ALA A 104 -13.30 13.94 -1.13
C ALA A 104 -14.02 14.90 -2.10
N LYS A 105 -15.36 15.01 -2.00
CA LYS A 105 -16.16 15.90 -2.87
C LYS A 105 -16.09 17.37 -2.46
N GLY A 106 -15.76 17.67 -1.20
CA GLY A 106 -15.61 19.04 -0.68
C GLY A 106 -14.41 19.81 -1.25
N TYR A 107 -13.42 19.12 -1.84
CA TYR A 107 -12.24 19.73 -2.45
C TYR A 107 -12.40 20.03 -3.96
N LYS A 108 -13.46 19.52 -4.63
CA LYS A 108 -13.81 19.97 -5.98
C LYS A 108 -14.59 21.27 -5.89
N LYS A 109 -13.89 22.38 -6.17
CA LYS A 109 -14.42 23.74 -6.27
C LYS A 109 -15.28 23.89 -7.53
N ASP A 110 -16.44 23.23 -7.57
CA ASP A 110 -17.45 23.47 -8.59
C ASP A 110 -18.65 24.19 -7.97
N SER A 111 -18.79 25.46 -8.36
CA SER A 111 -19.96 26.37 -8.27
C SER A 111 -20.75 26.46 -6.94
N LEU A 112 -20.80 27.69 -6.42
CA LEU A 112 -20.90 28.04 -5.00
C LEU A 112 -22.26 27.86 -4.28
N ASN A 113 -23.31 27.26 -4.85
CA ASN A 113 -24.67 27.44 -4.27
C ASN A 113 -25.45 26.16 -3.88
N ASP A 114 -25.00 24.96 -4.27
CA ASP A 114 -25.84 23.76 -4.15
C ASP A 114 -25.35 22.68 -3.17
N SER A 115 -24.08 22.71 -2.76
CA SER A 115 -23.46 21.62 -1.98
C SER A 115 -23.67 21.74 -0.46
N SER A 116 -23.57 22.94 0.10
CA SER A 116 -23.68 23.16 1.56
C SER A 116 -25.07 22.81 2.12
N ARG A 117 -26.11 23.04 1.32
CA ARG A 117 -27.51 22.75 1.64
C ARG A 117 -27.85 21.25 1.63
N ASN A 118 -27.16 20.45 0.81
CA ASN A 118 -27.33 18.99 0.79
C ASN A 118 -26.60 18.34 1.97
N LEU A 119 -25.43 18.87 2.35
CA LEU A 119 -24.71 18.43 3.54
C LEU A 119 -25.47 18.80 4.83
N ALA A 120 -26.02 20.02 4.91
CA ALA A 120 -26.85 20.44 6.04
C ALA A 120 -28.14 19.60 6.17
N LYS A 121 -28.80 19.27 5.05
CA LYS A 121 -29.97 18.37 5.04
C LYS A 121 -29.63 16.93 5.45
N LEU A 122 -28.52 16.39 4.97
CA LEU A 122 -28.06 15.04 5.34
C LEU A 122 -27.67 14.96 6.82
N LEU A 123 -27.09 16.04 7.36
CA LEU A 123 -26.69 16.15 8.76
C LEU A 123 -27.81 16.67 9.69
N GLY A 124 -29.04 16.83 9.18
CA GLY A 124 -30.22 17.13 10.00
C GLY A 124 -30.37 18.57 10.48
N PHE A 125 -29.72 19.56 9.85
CA PHE A 125 -29.84 20.97 10.24
C PHE A 125 -30.87 21.73 9.39
N PRO A 126 -31.93 22.31 9.99
CA PRO A 126 -32.81 23.23 9.30
C PRO A 126 -32.14 24.62 9.23
N ASN A 127 -31.93 25.10 8.01
CA ASN A 127 -31.71 26.48 7.59
C ASN A 127 -31.06 27.46 8.61
N GLY A 128 -29.76 27.75 8.46
CA GLY A 128 -29.24 29.10 8.77
C GLY A 128 -28.06 29.25 9.73
N SER A 129 -27.52 28.19 10.33
CA SER A 129 -26.38 28.33 11.26
C SER A 129 -25.07 27.92 10.60
N SER A 130 -24.19 28.89 10.33
CA SER A 130 -22.81 28.68 9.89
C SER A 130 -21.95 28.13 11.03
N ILE A 131 -22.19 26.89 11.44
CA ILE A 131 -21.23 26.12 12.21
C ILE A 131 -20.31 25.47 11.18
N LEU A 132 -19.01 25.75 11.25
CA LEU A 132 -17.99 24.93 10.60
C LEU A 132 -18.06 23.54 11.26
N VAL A 133 -18.95 22.69 10.75
CA VAL A 133 -19.06 21.31 11.21
C VAL A 133 -17.78 20.61 10.79
N VAL A 134 -16.88 20.42 11.75
CA VAL A 134 -15.70 19.58 11.55
C VAL A 134 -16.23 18.15 11.43
N TYR A 135 -16.42 17.70 10.19
CA TYR A 135 -16.82 16.34 9.89
C TYR A 135 -15.71 15.38 10.34
N ARG A 136 -15.95 14.64 11.43
CA ARG A 136 -15.00 13.69 12.04
C ARG A 136 -15.58 12.28 11.99
N PRO A 137 -15.61 11.65 10.80
CA PRO A 137 -16.12 10.29 10.67
C PRO A 137 -15.32 9.32 11.57
N ARG A 138 -16.03 8.40 12.22
CA ARG A 138 -15.46 7.33 13.03
C ARG A 138 -16.15 6.03 12.67
N LEU A 139 -15.38 4.97 12.48
CA LEU A 139 -15.88 3.61 12.28
C LEU A 139 -15.34 2.73 13.40
N LEU A 140 -16.21 1.93 14.00
CA LEU A 140 -15.85 0.92 14.99
C LEU A 140 -16.28 -0.44 14.45
N LEU A 141 -15.34 -1.38 14.38
CA LEU A 141 -15.62 -2.78 14.06
C LEU A 141 -15.77 -3.56 15.37
N CYS A 142 -16.79 -4.40 15.46
CA CYS A 142 -17.04 -5.24 16.64
C CYS A 142 -17.38 -6.66 16.21
N GLY A 143 -16.90 -7.63 16.99
CA GLY A 143 -17.15 -9.06 16.77
C GLY A 143 -17.04 -9.83 18.08
N LYS A 144 -17.51 -11.08 18.07
CA LYS A 144 -17.30 -12.01 19.19
C LYS A 144 -15.85 -12.51 19.18
N GLU A 145 -15.33 -12.92 20.33
CA GLU A 145 -14.03 -13.57 20.40
C GLU A 145 -13.97 -14.77 19.44
N GLY A 146 -12.89 -14.88 18.67
CA GLY A 146 -12.73 -15.91 17.62
C GLY A 146 -13.30 -15.56 16.24
N THR A 147 -13.86 -14.36 16.01
CA THR A 147 -14.34 -13.93 14.68
C THR A 147 -13.25 -13.43 13.72
N ASP A 148 -11.97 -13.67 14.04
CA ASP A 148 -10.81 -13.26 13.22
C ASP A 148 -10.82 -11.77 12.82
N LEU A 149 -11.39 -10.91 13.67
CA LEU A 149 -11.53 -9.48 13.42
C LEU A 149 -10.19 -8.82 13.08
N VAL A 150 -9.11 -9.24 13.74
CA VAL A 150 -7.74 -8.76 13.49
C VAL A 150 -7.30 -9.01 12.04
N ARG A 151 -7.63 -10.17 11.45
CA ARG A 151 -7.29 -10.45 10.05
C ARG A 151 -8.08 -9.55 9.10
N LEU A 152 -9.33 -9.29 9.45
CA LEU A 152 -10.21 -8.43 8.68
C LEU A 152 -9.78 -6.97 8.76
N GLU A 153 -9.35 -6.49 9.93
CA GLU A 153 -8.78 -5.16 10.15
C GLU A 153 -7.50 -4.97 9.33
N ASN A 154 -6.56 -5.93 9.40
CA ASN A 154 -5.32 -5.86 8.65
C ASN A 154 -5.54 -5.85 7.14
N ALA A 155 -6.49 -6.66 6.65
CA ALA A 155 -6.84 -6.69 5.23
C ALA A 155 -7.60 -5.44 4.79
N PHE A 156 -8.37 -4.83 5.68
CA PHE A 156 -9.00 -3.55 5.43
C PHE A 156 -7.97 -2.42 5.28
N ILE A 157 -6.97 -2.35 6.18
CA ILE A 157 -5.89 -1.36 6.11
C ILE A 157 -5.10 -1.52 4.81
N ASP A 158 -4.83 -2.76 4.38
CA ASP A 158 -4.15 -3.07 3.13
C ASP A 158 -4.89 -2.53 1.89
N VAL A 159 -6.20 -2.78 1.83
CA VAL A 159 -7.07 -2.28 0.75
C VAL A 159 -7.09 -0.76 0.70
N TYR A 160 -7.19 -0.09 1.86
CA TYR A 160 -7.28 1.37 1.89
C TYR A 160 -5.94 2.05 1.58
N THR A 161 -4.82 1.45 2.02
CA THR A 161 -3.46 1.95 1.73
C THR A 161 -3.09 1.75 0.26
N SER A 162 -3.60 0.70 -0.39
CA SER A 162 -3.35 0.45 -1.82
C SER A 162 -4.16 1.36 -2.77
N ILE A 163 -5.20 2.04 -2.27
CA ILE A 163 -6.08 2.94 -3.05
C ILE A 163 -5.63 4.41 -2.98
N THR A 164 -4.73 4.75 -2.06
CA THR A 164 -4.21 6.11 -1.86
C THR A 164 -2.82 6.25 -2.45
#